data_AF-A0AAW9EBV6-F1
#
_entry.id   AF-A0AAW9EBV6-F1
#
_cell.length_a   1.000
_cell.length_b   1.000
_cell.length_c   1.000
_cell.angle_alpha   90.00
_cell.angle_beta   90.00
_cell.angle_gamma   90.00
#
_symmetry.space_group_name_H-M   'P 1'
#
loop_
_entity.id
_entity.type
_entity.pdbx_description
1 polymer ?
#
loop_
_entity_poly.entity_id
_entity_poly.type
_entity_poly.pdbx_seq_one_letter_code
_entity_poly.pdbx_strand_id
1 'polypeptide(L)' 'AELSITMSTRTLVRWAKLTLAFKGAPNAVEYALVRSLTARAELEQREAIHRIAADVFGDHWED' A
#
# COMPACT_ATOMS: atom_id res chain seq x y z
N ALA A 1 12.06 9.18 -8.79
CA ALA A 1 12.00 7.72 -8.76
C ALA A 1 11.33 7.14 -10.00
N GLU A 2 12.03 6.27 -10.72
CA GLU A 2 11.41 5.33 -11.66
C GLU A 2 10.79 4.16 -10.89
N LEU A 3 9.55 3.79 -11.21
CA LEU A 3 8.86 2.65 -10.59
C LEU A 3 9.08 1.39 -11.44
N SER A 4 9.79 0.42 -10.89
CA SER A 4 10.07 -0.87 -11.54
C SER A 4 9.25 -2.03 -10.97
N ILE A 5 8.57 -1.84 -9.82
CA ILE A 5 7.71 -2.85 -9.23
C ILE A 5 6.29 -2.80 -9.81
N THR A 6 5.76 -3.96 -10.17
CA THR A 6 4.42 -4.06 -10.79
C THR A 6 3.35 -4.38 -9.76
N MET A 7 2.31 -3.53 -9.71
CA MET A 7 1.05 -3.87 -9.05
C MET A 7 0.26 -4.85 -9.92
N SER A 8 0.49 -6.15 -9.74
CA SER A 8 -0.33 -7.16 -10.42
C SER A 8 -1.76 -7.20 -9.85
N THR A 9 -2.73 -7.69 -10.63
CA THR A 9 -4.10 -7.93 -10.14
C THR A 9 -4.13 -8.81 -8.89
N ARG A 10 -3.22 -9.80 -8.81
CA ARG A 10 -3.08 -10.66 -7.61
C ARG A 10 -2.64 -9.86 -6.40
N THR A 11 -1.68 -8.95 -6.57
CA THR A 11 -1.21 -8.06 -5.50
C THR A 11 -2.31 -7.14 -5.04
N LEU A 12 -3.06 -6.54 -5.97
CA LEU A 12 -4.19 -5.67 -5.67
C LEU A 12 -5.29 -6.40 -4.88
N VAL A 13 -5.69 -7.60 -5.31
CA VAL A 13 -6.67 -8.42 -4.58
C VAL A 13 -6.16 -8.81 -3.20
N ARG A 14 -4.86 -9.15 -3.08
CA ARG A 14 -4.24 -9.46 -1.78
C ARG A 14 -4.24 -8.24 -0.86
N TRP A 15 -3.96 -7.05 -1.38
CA TRP A 15 -4.03 -5.81 -0.61
C TRP A 15 -5.43 -5.61 -0.04
N ALA A 16 -6.48 -5.65 -0.86
CA ALA A 16 -7.87 -5.48 -0.41
C ALA A 16 -8.27 -6.50 0.67
N LYS A 17 -7.88 -7.78 0.50
CA LYS A 17 -8.15 -8.83 1.50
C LYS A 17 -7.44 -8.55 2.83
N LEU A 18 -6.19 -8.11 2.78
CA LEU A 18 -5.42 -7.79 4.00
C LEU A 18 -6.00 -6.54 4.69
N THR A 19 -6.41 -5.52 3.95
CA THR A 19 -7.07 -4.34 4.52
C THR A 19 -8.32 -4.74 5.30
N LEU A 20 -9.17 -5.61 4.73
CA LEU A 20 -10.35 -6.11 5.43
C LEU A 20 -10.00 -6.95 6.67
N ALA A 21 -8.96 -7.77 6.58
CA ALA A 21 -8.49 -8.58 7.70
C ALA A 21 -7.95 -7.73 8.85
N PHE A 22 -7.41 -6.54 8.55
CA PHE A 22 -6.84 -5.61 9.54
C PHE A 22 -7.72 -4.40 9.83
N LYS A 23 -9.01 -4.40 9.47
CA LYS A 23 -9.92 -3.24 9.58
C LYS A 23 -10.05 -2.57 10.97
N GLY A 24 -9.52 -3.18 12.03
CA GLY A 24 -9.50 -2.60 13.39
C GLY A 24 -8.12 -2.09 13.82
N ALA A 25 -7.13 -2.14 12.92
CA ALA A 25 -5.81 -1.56 13.15
C ALA A 25 -5.83 -0.06 12.80
N PRO A 26 -4.98 0.78 13.43
CA PRO A 26 -4.98 2.24 13.26
C PRO A 26 -4.63 2.76 11.86
N ASN A 27 -4.21 1.89 10.94
CA ASN A 27 -4.00 2.22 9.53
C ASN A 27 -3.96 0.93 8.71
N ALA A 28 -5.13 0.33 8.54
CA ALA A 28 -5.25 -0.97 7.88
C ALA A 28 -4.81 -0.90 6.41
N VAL A 29 -5.01 0.25 5.74
CA VAL A 29 -4.76 0.46 4.32
C VAL A 29 -3.26 0.49 4.03
N GLU A 30 -2.50 1.34 4.72
CA GLU A 30 -1.04 1.42 4.60
C GLU A 30 -0.40 0.10 5.00
N TYR A 31 -0.80 -0.44 6.15
CA TYR A 31 -0.23 -1.68 6.66
C TYR A 31 -0.38 -2.83 5.66
N ALA A 32 -1.55 -2.95 5.05
CA ALA A 32 -1.81 -3.94 4.03
C ALA A 32 -1.05 -3.65 2.72
N LEU A 33 -0.79 -2.40 2.35
CA LEU A 33 0.03 -2.04 1.19
C LEU A 33 1.49 -2.48 1.39
N VAL A 34 2.04 -2.23 2.57
CA VAL A 34 3.40 -2.68 2.93
C VAL A 34 3.50 -4.19 2.78
N ARG A 35 2.56 -4.93 3.37
CA ARG A 35 2.54 -6.40 3.38
C ARG A 35 2.31 -7.01 1.98
N SER A 36 1.59 -6.30 1.11
CA SER A 36 1.17 -6.81 -0.19
C SER A 36 2.15 -6.47 -1.32
N LEU A 37 2.77 -5.28 -1.30
CA LEU A 37 3.60 -4.77 -2.38
C LEU A 37 4.96 -4.22 -1.90
N THR A 38 4.99 -3.31 -0.93
CA THR A 38 6.19 -2.45 -0.73
C THR A 38 7.19 -2.96 0.31
N ALA A 39 6.96 -4.09 0.97
CA ALA A 39 7.85 -4.63 2.00
C ALA A 39 9.28 -4.95 1.51
N ARG A 40 9.46 -5.17 0.20
CA ARG A 40 10.76 -5.46 -0.43
C ARG A 40 11.13 -4.45 -1.51
N ALA A 41 10.40 -3.34 -1.59
CA ALA A 41 10.72 -2.27 -2.52
C ALA A 41 11.92 -1.47 -1.99
N GLU A 42 12.73 -0.95 -2.91
CA GLU A 42 13.75 0.05 -2.58
C GLU A 42 13.11 1.27 -1.91
N LEU A 43 13.86 1.95 -1.04
CA LEU A 43 13.34 3.05 -0.22
C LEU A 43 12.65 4.13 -1.07
N GLU A 44 13.32 4.60 -2.13
CA GLU A 44 12.80 5.66 -2.99
C GLU A 44 11.48 5.25 -3.69
N GLN A 45 11.37 3.98 -4.10
CA GLN A 45 10.17 3.46 -4.73
C GLN A 45 9.03 3.27 -3.73
N ARG A 46 9.35 2.80 -2.53
CA ARG A 46 8.39 2.69 -1.43
C ARG A 46 7.80 4.06 -1.12
N GLU A 47 8.63 5.08 -0.95
CA GLU A 47 8.18 6.45 -0.68
C GLU A 47 7.31 6.99 -1.81
N ALA A 48 7.71 6.80 -3.06
CA ALA A 48 6.94 7.25 -4.21
C ALA A 48 5.55 6.58 -4.27
N ILE A 49 5.47 5.27 -4.01
CA ILE A 49 4.20 4.52 -4.01
C ILE A 49 3.32 4.92 -2.83
N HIS A 50 3.89 5.12 -1.65
CA HIS A 50 3.16 5.56 -0.47
C HIS A 50 2.61 6.98 -0.64
N ARG A 51 3.35 7.87 -1.31
CA ARG A 51 2.86 9.19 -1.69
C ARG A 51 1.68 9.11 -2.65
N ILE A 52 1.78 8.27 -3.70
CA ILE A 52 0.66 8.04 -4.63
C ILE A 52 -0.58 7.52 -3.86
N ALA A 53 -0.39 6.61 -2.91
CA ALA A 53 -1.49 6.10 -2.11
C ALA A 53 -2.09 7.19 -1.21
N ALA A 54 -1.28 7.99 -0.52
CA ALA A 54 -1.74 9.13 0.26
C ALA A 54 -2.52 10.14 -0.60
N ASP A 55 -2.03 10.45 -1.80
CA ASP A 55 -2.69 11.37 -2.73
C ASP A 55 -4.06 10.83 -3.22
N VAL A 56 -4.20 9.51 -3.36
CA VAL A 56 -5.43 8.86 -3.83
C VAL A 56 -6.45 8.66 -2.70
N PHE A 57 -6.00 8.24 -1.52
CA PHE A 57 -6.88 7.91 -0.39
C PHE A 57 -7.15 9.11 0.53
N GLY A 58 -6.35 10.18 0.44
CA GLY A 58 -6.51 11.38 1.25
C GLY A 58 -6.56 11.04 2.73
N ASP A 59 -7.57 11.56 3.43
CA ASP A 59 -7.78 11.36 4.86
C ASP A 59 -7.85 9.88 5.26
N HIS A 60 -8.35 9.00 4.37
CA HIS A 60 -8.43 7.56 4.61
C HIS A 60 -7.08 6.82 4.57
N TRP A 61 -5.99 7.52 4.26
CA TRP A 61 -4.64 6.96 4.29
C TRP A 61 -4.03 6.96 5.70
N GLU A 62 -4.50 7.79 6.62
CA GLU A 62 -3.97 7.91 7.99
C GLU A 62 -4.99 7.47 9.08
N ASP A 63 -6.17 6.99 8.65
CA ASP A 63 -7.31 6.58 9.49
C ASP A 63 -7.22 5.15 10.08
#